data_AF-A0A9W4JR01-F1
#
_entry.id   AF-A0A9W4JR01-F1
#
_cell.length_a   1.000
_cell.length_b   1.000
_cell.length_c   1.000
_cell.angle_alpha   90.00
_cell.angle_beta   90.00
_cell.angle_gamma   90.00
#
_symmetry.space_group_name_H-M   'P 1'
#
loop_
_entity.id
_entity.type
_entity.pdbx_description
1 polymer ?
#
loop_
_entity_poly.entity_id
_entity_poly.type
_entity_poly.pdbx_seq_one_letter_code
_entity_poly.pdbx_strand_id
1 'polypeptide(L)'
;MPQGDSRVQDWTPFFVEQVQLYVLANVNGVIPLCHPVLLRIHGFPPSHILCSGPRGNKMDSIIVACLGIVDENTPTKYGSIDPMRNLAVRFVVTAMQELQWRDAFRELVREYGDFSLDLWGAIWDN
;
A
#
# COMPACT_ATOMS: atom_id res chain seq x y z
N MET A 1 -15.38 36.18 8.90
CA MET A 1 -14.32 35.38 8.27
C MET A 1 -14.78 33.93 8.30
N PRO A 2 -14.95 33.23 7.16
CA PRO A 2 -15.25 31.81 7.23
C PRO A 2 -13.96 31.06 7.61
N GLN A 3 -14.03 30.24 8.65
CA GLN A 3 -12.99 29.33 9.07
C GLN A 3 -12.81 28.28 7.97
N GLY A 4 -11.59 28.18 7.44
CA GLY A 4 -11.23 27.13 6.50
C GLY A 4 -11.20 25.79 7.20
N ASP A 5 -12.30 25.06 7.16
CA ASP A 5 -12.31 23.61 7.36
C ASP A 5 -11.58 22.98 6.16
N SER A 6 -10.25 23.02 6.16
CA SER A 6 -9.45 22.13 5.33
C SER A 6 -9.60 20.72 5.89
N ARG A 7 -10.75 20.10 5.62
CA ARG A 7 -10.99 18.68 5.90
C ARG A 7 -9.87 17.90 5.22
N VAL A 8 -8.95 17.36 6.01
CA VAL A 8 -7.97 16.39 5.53
C VAL A 8 -8.78 15.24 4.92
N GLN A 9 -8.74 15.15 3.61
CA GLN A 9 -9.49 14.14 2.88
C GLN A 9 -8.78 12.80 3.08
N ASP A 10 -9.54 11.82 3.52
CA ASP A 10 -9.06 10.46 3.76
C ASP A 10 -9.09 9.65 2.47
N TRP A 11 -7.91 9.29 1.96
CA TRP A 11 -7.75 8.56 0.71
C TRP A 11 -7.53 7.05 0.90
N THR A 12 -7.57 6.53 2.13
CA THR A 12 -7.41 5.08 2.35
C THR A 12 -8.47 4.24 1.63
N PRO A 13 -9.78 4.57 1.67
CA PRO A 13 -10.79 3.78 0.94
C PRO A 13 -10.48 3.67 -0.55
N PHE A 14 -10.03 4.78 -1.16
CA PHE A 14 -9.63 4.80 -2.56
C PHE A 14 -8.43 3.89 -2.83
N PHE A 15 -7.38 3.97 -1.98
CA PHE A 15 -6.21 3.10 -2.10
C PHE A 15 -6.58 1.61 -2.04
N VAL A 16 -7.38 1.24 -1.03
CA VAL A 16 -7.88 -0.14 -0.82
C VAL A 16 -8.65 -0.63 -2.05
N GLU A 17 -9.58 0.18 -2.56
CA GLU A 17 -10.37 -0.15 -3.75
C GLU A 17 -9.49 -0.35 -4.98
N GLN A 18 -8.47 0.50 -5.20
CA GLN A 18 -7.56 0.33 -6.33
C GLN A 18 -6.71 -0.94 -6.20
N VAL A 19 -6.20 -1.26 -5.00
CA VAL A 19 -5.45 -2.50 -4.75
C VAL A 19 -6.31 -3.72 -5.05
N GLN A 20 -7.54 -3.76 -4.54
CA GLN A 20 -8.48 -4.85 -4.79
C GLN A 20 -8.83 -4.98 -6.28
N LEU A 21 -9.03 -3.86 -6.97
CA LEU A 21 -9.32 -3.86 -8.40
C LEU A 21 -8.15 -4.41 -9.21
N TYR A 22 -6.91 -4.05 -8.86
CA TYR A 22 -5.73 -4.62 -9.51
C TYR A 22 -5.65 -6.13 -9.29
N VAL A 23 -5.78 -6.59 -8.05
CA VAL A 23 -5.68 -8.01 -7.71
C VAL A 23 -6.75 -8.80 -8.48
N LEU A 24 -7.98 -8.32 -8.50
CA LEU A 24 -9.07 -8.93 -9.26
C LEU A 24 -8.76 -8.96 -10.76
N ALA A 25 -8.28 -7.85 -11.33
CA ALA A 25 -7.92 -7.78 -12.74
C ALA A 25 -6.78 -8.76 -13.08
N ASN A 26 -5.76 -8.82 -12.25
CA ASN A 26 -4.58 -9.68 -12.42
C ASN A 26 -4.96 -11.17 -12.36
N VAL A 27 -5.71 -11.57 -11.32
CA VAL A 27 -6.16 -12.96 -11.13
C VAL A 27 -7.06 -13.43 -12.27
N ASN A 28 -7.91 -12.54 -12.81
CA ASN A 28 -8.80 -12.86 -13.93
C ASN A 28 -8.16 -12.66 -15.31
N GLY A 29 -6.87 -12.30 -15.40
CA GLY A 29 -6.16 -12.10 -16.67
C GLY A 29 -6.61 -10.86 -17.46
N VAL A 30 -7.28 -9.89 -16.81
CA VAL A 30 -7.71 -8.62 -17.41
C VAL A 30 -6.55 -7.61 -17.38
N ILE A 31 -5.42 -7.99 -17.99
CA ILE A 31 -4.15 -7.23 -17.96
C ILE A 31 -4.28 -5.75 -18.40
N PRO A 32 -5.12 -5.39 -19.39
CA PRO A 32 -5.28 -3.99 -19.78
C PRO A 32 -5.81 -3.07 -18.65
N LEU A 33 -6.46 -3.65 -17.63
CA LEU A 33 -6.97 -2.89 -16.48
C LEU A 33 -5.91 -2.68 -15.39
N CYS A 34 -4.88 -3.53 -15.33
CA CYS A 34 -3.83 -3.45 -14.31
C CYS A 34 -3.02 -2.15 -14.44
N HIS A 35 -2.63 -1.76 -15.65
CA HIS A 35 -1.78 -0.59 -15.87
C HIS A 35 -2.45 0.75 -15.48
N PRO A 36 -3.70 1.05 -15.87
CA PRO A 36 -4.41 2.23 -15.41
C PRO A 36 -4.56 2.31 -13.88
N VAL A 37 -4.76 1.16 -13.22
CA VAL A 37 -4.89 1.11 -11.76
C VAL A 37 -3.56 1.46 -11.09
N LEU A 38 -2.44 0.89 -11.55
CA LEU A 38 -1.10 1.24 -11.06
C LEU A 38 -0.80 2.73 -11.20
N LEU A 39 -1.11 3.33 -12.35
CA LEU A 39 -0.91 4.77 -12.59
C LEU A 39 -1.72 5.63 -11.63
N ARG A 40 -2.97 5.24 -11.34
CA ARG A 40 -3.81 5.94 -10.36
C ARG A 40 -3.16 5.90 -8.99
N ILE A 41 -2.78 4.72 -8.49
CA ILE A 41 -2.18 4.60 -7.16
C ILE A 41 -0.84 5.36 -7.08
N HIS A 42 0.02 5.25 -8.11
CA HIS A 42 1.29 5.98 -8.15
C HIS A 42 1.10 7.51 -8.09
N GLY A 43 -0.02 8.02 -8.60
CA GLY A 43 -0.36 9.45 -8.52
C GLY A 43 -0.77 9.93 -7.13
N PHE A 44 -0.98 9.04 -6.16
CA PHE A 44 -1.37 9.39 -4.78
C PHE A 44 -0.17 9.36 -3.83
N PRO A 45 0.21 10.51 -3.24
CA PRO A 45 1.25 10.54 -2.22
C PRO A 45 0.79 9.78 -0.95
N PRO A 46 1.67 8.98 -0.33
CA PRO A 46 1.35 8.24 0.90
C PRO A 46 0.81 9.12 2.04
N SER A 47 1.33 10.34 2.15
CA SER A 47 0.88 11.36 3.11
C SER A 47 -0.63 11.68 3.05
N HIS A 48 -1.31 11.44 1.92
CA HIS A 48 -2.75 11.68 1.75
C HIS A 48 -3.61 10.48 2.15
N ILE A 49 -3.07 9.27 2.03
CA ILE A 49 -3.76 8.03 2.41
C ILE A 49 -3.76 7.93 3.94
N LEU A 50 -2.73 8.47 4.57
CA LEU A 50 -2.41 8.23 5.97
C LEU A 50 -2.88 9.39 6.85
N CYS A 51 -4.19 9.46 7.09
CA CYS A 51 -4.79 10.44 8.00
C CYS A 51 -4.29 10.22 9.44
N SER A 52 -3.41 11.10 9.91
CA SER A 52 -2.92 11.20 11.29
C SER A 52 -3.98 11.79 12.25
N GLY A 53 -5.13 11.12 12.34
CA GLY A 53 -6.20 11.43 13.30
C GLY A 53 -6.30 10.39 14.42
N PRO A 54 -7.19 10.58 15.42
CA PRO A 54 -7.44 9.62 16.51
C PRO A 54 -7.91 8.22 16.06
N ARG A 55 -8.07 8.01 14.76
CA ARG A 55 -8.41 6.73 14.10
C ARG A 55 -7.21 6.00 13.51
N GLY A 56 -5.98 6.52 13.66
CA GLY A 56 -4.75 6.01 13.03
C GLY A 56 -4.59 4.48 13.15
N ASN A 57 -4.73 3.93 14.35
CA ASN A 57 -4.58 2.48 14.57
C ASN A 57 -5.56 1.60 13.77
N LYS A 58 -6.78 2.09 13.50
CA LYS A 58 -7.75 1.33 12.69
C LYS A 58 -7.39 1.41 11.21
N MET A 59 -6.79 2.50 10.77
CA MET A 59 -6.36 2.68 9.38
C MET A 59 -5.17 1.79 9.05
N ASP A 60 -4.24 1.70 9.99
CA ASP A 60 -3.04 0.87 9.83
C ASP A 60 -3.44 -0.60 9.63
N SER A 61 -4.42 -1.12 10.38
CA SER A 61 -4.94 -2.50 10.20
C SER A 61 -5.56 -2.76 8.82
N ILE A 62 -6.24 -1.77 8.23
CA ILE A 62 -6.86 -1.90 6.90
C ILE A 62 -5.77 -1.98 5.83
N ILE A 63 -4.72 -1.17 5.97
CA ILE A 63 -3.62 -1.16 5.02
C ILE A 63 -2.80 -2.45 5.17
N VAL A 64 -2.52 -2.91 6.39
CA VAL A 64 -1.88 -4.23 6.62
C VAL A 64 -2.67 -5.34 5.95
N ALA A 65 -3.99 -5.39 6.12
CA ALA A 65 -4.83 -6.39 5.47
C ALA A 65 -4.77 -6.29 3.93
N CYS A 66 -4.73 -5.08 3.37
CA CYS A 66 -4.58 -4.89 1.92
C CYS A 66 -3.23 -5.34 1.40
N LEU A 67 -2.16 -5.09 2.16
CA LEU A 67 -0.81 -5.54 1.84
C LEU A 67 -0.72 -7.07 1.90
N GLY A 68 -1.44 -7.71 2.81
CA GLY A 68 -1.62 -9.17 2.82
C GLY A 68 -2.29 -9.70 1.55
N ILE A 69 -3.36 -9.05 1.08
CA ILE A 69 -4.01 -9.41 -0.20
C ILE A 69 -3.01 -9.29 -1.37
N VAL A 70 -2.18 -8.24 -1.38
CA VAL A 70 -1.13 -8.09 -2.40
C VAL A 70 -0.15 -9.25 -2.32
N ASP A 71 0.41 -9.55 -1.15
CA ASP A 71 1.39 -10.63 -0.98
C ASP A 71 0.85 -11.99 -1.46
N GLU A 72 -0.37 -12.35 -1.04
CA GLU A 72 -1.02 -13.62 -1.40
C GLU A 72 -1.28 -13.76 -2.92
N ASN A 73 -1.62 -12.65 -3.59
CA ASN A 73 -2.06 -12.67 -4.99
C ASN A 73 -0.97 -12.25 -5.97
N THR A 74 0.18 -11.81 -5.48
CA THR A 74 1.33 -11.40 -6.29
C THR A 74 2.62 -12.09 -5.85
N PRO A 75 2.67 -13.45 -5.86
CA PRO A 75 3.87 -14.17 -5.48
C PRO A 75 5.01 -13.84 -6.45
N THR A 76 6.22 -13.69 -5.91
CA THR A 76 7.42 -13.47 -6.71
C THR A 76 7.63 -14.65 -7.65
N LYS A 77 7.47 -14.42 -8.97
CA LYS A 77 7.67 -15.45 -10.00
C LYS A 77 8.99 -15.19 -10.70
N TYR A 78 9.87 -16.18 -10.70
CA TYR A 78 11.13 -16.17 -11.48
C TYR A 78 12.02 -14.93 -11.26
N GLY A 79 12.08 -14.43 -10.02
CA GLY A 79 12.90 -13.26 -9.69
C GLY A 79 12.36 -11.91 -10.19
N SER A 80 11.16 -11.88 -10.77
CA SER A 80 10.46 -10.64 -11.08
C SER A 80 9.44 -10.33 -9.98
N ILE A 81 9.56 -9.12 -9.41
CA ILE A 81 8.55 -8.58 -8.49
C ILE A 81 7.33 -8.13 -9.31
N ASP A 82 6.13 -8.41 -8.81
CA ASP A 82 4.90 -7.90 -9.43
C ASP A 82 4.85 -6.36 -9.31
N PRO A 83 4.34 -5.64 -10.33
CA PRO A 83 4.24 -4.18 -10.29
C PRO A 83 3.46 -3.63 -9.08
N MET A 84 2.36 -4.29 -8.66
CA MET A 84 1.59 -3.87 -7.50
C MET A 84 2.34 -4.15 -6.21
N ARG A 85 3.05 -5.28 -6.13
CA ARG A 85 3.90 -5.62 -5.00
C ARG A 85 5.03 -4.60 -4.81
N ASN A 86 5.71 -4.23 -5.89
CA ASN A 86 6.73 -3.18 -5.87
C ASN A 86 6.15 -1.84 -5.43
N LEU A 87 4.96 -1.47 -5.93
CA LEU A 87 4.29 -0.23 -5.54
C LEU A 87 3.87 -0.24 -4.06
N ALA A 88 3.33 -1.35 -3.58
CA ALA A 88 2.96 -1.59 -2.18
C ALA A 88 4.18 -1.49 -1.24
N VAL A 89 5.30 -2.10 -1.60
CA VAL A 89 6.56 -2.01 -0.86
C VAL A 89 7.03 -0.55 -0.78
N ARG A 90 7.07 0.16 -1.91
CA ARG A 90 7.48 1.58 -1.95
C ARG A 90 6.55 2.48 -1.13
N PHE A 91 5.25 2.19 -1.14
CA PHE A 91 4.28 2.86 -0.29
C PHE A 91 4.63 2.69 1.20
N VAL A 92 4.91 1.45 1.63
CA VAL A 92 5.29 1.18 3.03
C VAL A 92 6.59 1.87 3.41
N VAL A 93 7.63 1.82 2.56
CA VAL A 93 8.91 2.50 2.84
C VAL A 93 8.70 4.01 3.05
N THR A 94 7.93 4.63 2.16
CA THR A 94 7.63 6.06 2.26
C THR A 94 6.80 6.36 3.52
N ALA A 95 5.77 5.54 3.79
CA ALA A 95 4.93 5.65 4.98
C ALA A 95 5.74 5.49 6.28
N MET A 96 6.74 4.60 6.33
CA MET A 96 7.61 4.40 7.50
C MET A 96 8.48 5.61 7.81
N GLN A 97 8.95 6.31 6.77
CA GLN A 97 9.76 7.53 6.95
C GLN A 97 8.90 8.69 7.47
N GLU A 98 7.66 8.78 7.00
CA GLU A 98 6.75 9.86 7.35
C GLU A 98 6.01 9.62 8.67
N LEU A 99 5.75 8.37 9.04
CA LEU A 99 4.79 8.02 10.09
C LEU A 99 5.30 6.87 10.96
N GLN A 100 5.12 7.01 12.27
CA GLN A 100 5.61 6.09 13.30
C GLN A 100 4.84 4.75 13.37
N TRP A 101 4.69 4.07 12.23
CA TRP A 101 3.96 2.81 12.00
C TRP A 101 4.54 1.56 12.67
N ARG A 102 5.16 1.70 13.86
CA ARG A 102 5.96 0.63 14.48
C ARG A 102 5.18 -0.68 14.70
N ASP A 103 3.93 -0.60 15.18
CA ASP A 103 3.16 -1.79 15.55
C ASP A 103 2.56 -2.49 14.32
N ALA A 104 1.93 -1.73 13.42
CA ALA A 104 1.39 -2.26 12.16
C ALA A 104 2.49 -2.83 11.25
N PHE A 105 3.64 -2.16 11.21
CA PHE A 105 4.83 -2.67 10.53
C PHE A 105 5.31 -4.00 11.12
N ARG A 106 5.29 -4.11 12.45
CA ARG A 106 5.70 -5.35 13.13
C ARG A 106 4.77 -6.52 12.83
N GLU A 107 3.46 -6.27 12.73
CA GLU A 107 2.51 -7.29 12.27
C GLU A 107 2.79 -7.71 10.83
N LEU A 108 3.06 -6.74 9.96
CA LEU A 108 3.34 -6.98 8.55
C LEU A 108 4.59 -7.81 8.33
N VAL A 109 5.68 -7.49 9.04
CA VAL A 109 6.94 -8.28 9.00
C VAL A 109 6.77 -9.67 9.59
N ARG A 110 5.89 -9.83 10.61
CA ARG A 110 5.64 -11.12 11.23
C ARG A 110 4.85 -12.06 10.33
N GLU A 111 3.88 -11.53 9.58
CA GLU A 111 2.93 -12.34 8.81
C GLU A 111 3.34 -12.55 7.35
N TYR A 112 4.06 -11.61 6.73
CA TYR A 112 4.35 -11.63 5.30
C TYR A 112 5.86 -11.71 5.03
N GLY A 113 6.40 -12.93 5.10
CA GLY A 113 7.85 -13.21 5.04
C GLY A 113 8.51 -12.81 3.72
N ASP A 114 7.93 -13.17 2.57
CA ASP A 114 8.50 -12.80 1.26
C ASP A 114 8.36 -11.30 1.01
N PHE A 115 7.26 -10.68 1.45
CA PHE A 115 7.09 -9.24 1.38
C PHE A 115 8.17 -8.50 2.17
N SER A 116 8.60 -9.07 3.31
CA SER A 116 9.68 -8.52 4.13
C SER A 116 11.03 -8.52 3.42
N LEU A 117 11.30 -9.48 2.55
CA LEU A 117 12.53 -9.52 1.73
C LEU A 117 12.53 -8.41 0.68
N ASP A 118 11.41 -8.21 -0.02
CA ASP A 118 11.27 -7.14 -1.00
C ASP A 118 11.34 -5.76 -0.34
N LEU A 119 10.73 -5.64 0.84
CA LEU A 119 10.80 -4.44 1.67
C LEU A 119 12.23 -4.12 2.07
N TRP A 120 13.00 -5.11 2.53
CA TRP A 120 14.41 -4.89 2.86
C TRP A 120 15.21 -4.48 1.63
N GLY A 121 15.01 -5.16 0.49
CA GLY A 121 15.61 -4.74 -0.78
C GLY A 121 15.34 -3.26 -1.09
N ALA A 122 14.08 -2.85 -1.02
CA ALA A 122 13.69 -1.46 -1.28
C ALA A 122 14.26 -0.44 -0.27
N ILE A 123 14.51 -0.84 0.98
CA ILE A 123 15.14 0.02 1.99
C ILE A 123 16.64 0.19 1.73
N TRP A 124 17.33 -0.89 1.33
CA TRP A 124 18.77 -0.87 1.04
C TRP A 124 19.12 -0.24 -0.31
N ASP A 125 18.18 -0.27 -1.27
CA ASP A 125 18.34 0.32 -2.60
C ASP A 125 17.97 1.82 -2.67
N ASN A 126 17.44 2.41 -1.59
CA ASN A 126 17.19 3.84 -1.44
C ASN A 126 18.35 4.54 -0.71
#